data_AF-A0A928VAN5-F1
#
_entry.id   AF-A0A928VAN5-F1
#
_cell.length_a   1.000
_cell.length_b   1.000
_cell.length_c   1.000
_cell.angle_alpha   90.00
_cell.angle_beta   90.00
_cell.angle_gamma   90.00
#
_symmetry.space_group_name_H-M   'P 1'
#
loop_
_entity.id
_entity.type
_entity.pdbx_description
1 polymer ?
#
loop_
_entity_poly.entity_id
_entity_poly.type
_entity_poly.pdbx_seq_one_letter_code
_entity_poly.pdbx_strand_id
1 'polypeptide(L)' 'MGGKTDLERVVAYVPPEWKKELEAWAEADERSISWLVAKLIEKALQERQKQSNSKPSKSLPQKLH' A
#
# COMPACT_ATOMS: atom_id res chain seq x y z
N MET A 1 -16.56 -22.57 -13.36
CA MET A 1 -15.52 -22.84 -12.34
C MET A 1 -15.00 -21.50 -11.82
N GLY A 2 -15.60 -20.99 -10.75
CA GLY A 2 -15.26 -19.69 -10.17
C GLY A 2 -14.19 -19.86 -9.11
N GLY A 3 -12.91 -19.66 -9.47
CA GLY A 3 -11.83 -19.55 -8.51
C GLY A 3 -12.00 -18.26 -7.73
N LYS A 4 -12.64 -18.33 -6.57
CA LYS A 4 -12.66 -17.20 -5.64
C LYS A 4 -11.24 -17.02 -5.13
N THR A 5 -10.62 -15.91 -5.46
CA THR A 5 -9.41 -15.45 -4.80
C THR A 5 -9.75 -15.16 -3.33
N ASP A 6 -8.94 -15.59 -2.37
CA ASP A 6 -9.10 -15.27 -0.93
C ASP A 6 -8.74 -13.80 -0.61
N LEU A 7 -9.02 -12.89 -1.55
CA LEU A 7 -8.69 -11.48 -1.49
C LEU A 7 -9.93 -10.67 -1.14
N GLU A 8 -9.78 -9.78 -0.15
CA GLU A 8 -10.81 -8.84 0.27
C GLU A 8 -10.77 -7.56 -0.58
N ARG A 9 -11.94 -6.94 -0.79
CA ARG A 9 -12.05 -5.71 -1.60
C ARG A 9 -12.04 -4.47 -0.72
N VAL A 10 -11.21 -3.50 -1.08
CA VAL A 10 -11.24 -2.13 -0.55
C VAL A 10 -11.80 -1.18 -1.62
N VAL A 11 -12.67 -0.24 -1.22
CA VAL A 11 -13.27 0.77 -2.12
C VAL A 11 -13.03 2.16 -1.56
N ALA A 12 -12.57 3.08 -2.41
CA ALA A 12 -12.36 4.48 -2.06
C ALA A 12 -12.75 5.38 -3.25
N TYR A 13 -13.24 6.58 -2.95
CA TYR A 13 -13.46 7.62 -3.95
C TYR A 13 -12.19 8.46 -4.10
N VAL A 14 -11.82 8.76 -5.34
CA VAL A 14 -10.68 9.60 -5.69
C VAL A 14 -11.13 10.70 -6.65
N PRO A 15 -10.42 11.84 -6.71
CA PRO A 15 -10.64 12.84 -7.76
C PRO A 15 -10.60 12.22 -9.16
N PRO A 16 -11.42 12.70 -10.11
CA PRO A 16 -11.44 12.16 -11.47
C PRO A 16 -10.08 12.19 -12.16
N GLU A 17 -9.28 13.23 -11.92
CA GLU A 17 -7.94 13.35 -12.53
C GLU A 17 -6.99 12.25 -12.06
N TRP A 18 -7.07 11.84 -10.78
CA TRP A 18 -6.25 10.74 -10.28
C TRP A 18 -6.62 9.41 -10.94
N LYS A 19 -7.92 9.19 -11.22
CA LYS A 19 -8.38 7.99 -11.93
C LYS A 19 -7.80 7.94 -13.34
N LYS A 20 -7.81 9.06 -14.07
CA LYS A 20 -7.23 9.15 -15.42
C LYS A 20 -5.71 8.92 -15.40
N GLU A 21 -5.01 9.46 -14.42
CA GLU A 21 -3.58 9.26 -14.28
C GLU A 21 -3.23 7.79 -14.00
N LEU A 22 -3.99 7.14 -13.11
CA LEU A 22 -3.84 5.70 -12.84
C LEU A 22 -4.20 4.83 -14.06
N GLU A 23 -5.17 5.24 -14.87
CA GLU A 23 -5.54 4.59 -16.12
C GLU A 23 -4.41 4.66 -17.15
N ALA A 24 -3.87 5.86 -17.39
CA ALA A 24 -2.78 6.06 -18.33
C ALA A 24 -1.50 5.32 -17.90
N TRP A 25 -1.20 5.30 -16.59
CA TRP A 25 -0.07 4.55 -16.06
C TRP A 25 -0.27 3.04 -16.25
N ALA A 26 -1.44 2.51 -15.88
CA ALA A 26 -1.72 1.09 -16.06
C ALA A 26 -1.63 0.66 -17.54
N GLU A 27 -2.09 1.50 -18.47
CA GLU A 27 -1.98 1.28 -19.91
C GLU A 27 -0.51 1.23 -20.37
N ALA A 28 0.31 2.20 -19.95
CA ALA A 28 1.73 2.25 -20.29
C ALA A 28 2.52 1.02 -19.81
N ASP A 29 2.11 0.45 -18.68
CA ASP A 29 2.73 -0.75 -18.09
C ASP A 29 2.12 -2.07 -18.61
N GLU A 30 1.14 -2.02 -19.53
CA GLU A 30 0.35 -3.17 -20.01
C GLU A 30 -0.32 -3.97 -18.87
N ARG A 31 -0.89 -3.26 -17.89
CA ARG A 31 -1.52 -3.83 -16.69
C ARG A 31 -2.95 -3.30 -16.49
N SER A 32 -3.69 -3.97 -15.61
CA SER A 32 -4.98 -3.44 -15.13
C SER A 32 -4.76 -2.41 -14.02
N ILE A 33 -5.68 -1.45 -13.90
CA ILE A 33 -5.71 -0.49 -12.79
C ILE A 33 -5.72 -1.22 -11.44
N SER A 34 -6.49 -2.31 -11.33
CA SER A 34 -6.56 -3.11 -10.10
C SER A 34 -5.21 -3.70 -9.70
N TRP A 35 -4.40 -4.13 -10.68
CA TRP A 35 -3.05 -4.63 -10.43
C TRP A 35 -2.12 -3.50 -9.99
N LEU A 36 -2.14 -2.36 -10.68
CA LEU A 36 -1.33 -1.19 -10.35
C LEU A 36 -1.62 -0.70 -8.93
N VAL A 37 -2.90 -0.50 -8.60
CA VAL A 37 -3.32 -0.04 -7.27
C VAL A 37 -2.91 -1.04 -6.19
N ALA A 38 -3.05 -2.35 -6.42
CA ALA A 38 -2.58 -3.36 -5.48
C ALA A 38 -1.07 -3.25 -5.20
N LYS A 39 -0.26 -2.98 -6.24
CA LYS A 39 1.20 -2.80 -6.09
C LYS A 39 1.58 -1.52 -5.38
N LEU A 40 0.87 -0.43 -5.64
CA LEU A 40 1.05 0.84 -4.91
C LEU A 40 0.74 0.68 -3.41
N ILE A 41 -0.36 -0.01 -3.09
CA ILE A 41 -0.74 -0.32 -1.69
C ILE A 41 0.29 -1.23 -1.02
N GLU A 42 0.72 -2.30 -1.70
CA GLU A 42 1.76 -3.22 -1.20
C GLU A 42 3.03 -2.44 -0.83
N LYS A 43 3.51 -1.58 -1.74
CA LYS A 43 4.70 -0.74 -1.52
C LYS A 43 4.52 0.19 -0.31
N ALA A 44 3.39 0.90 -0.23
CA ALA A 44 3.11 1.81 0.88
C ALA A 44 3.07 1.08 2.25
N LEU A 45 2.49 -0.13 2.28
CA LEU A 45 2.46 -0.95 3.50
C LEU A 45 3.85 -1.44 3.91
N GLN A 46 4.68 -1.88 2.95
CA GLN A 46 6.07 -2.26 3.21
C GLN A 46 6.89 -1.08 3.74
N GLU A 47 6.73 0.11 3.15
CA GLU A 47 7.40 1.33 3.61
C GLU A 47 6.97 1.71 5.03
N ARG A 48 5.67 1.64 5.33
CA ARG A 48 5.14 1.88 6.69
C ARG A 48 5.74 0.92 7.71
N GLN A 49 5.84 -0.37 7.37
CA GLN A 49 6.45 -1.38 8.25
C GLN A 49 7.93 -1.06 8.50
N LYS A 50 8.70 -0.74 7.45
CA LYS A 50 10.12 -0.35 7.57
C LYS A 50 10.31 0.86 8.48
N GLN A 51 9.45 1.89 8.35
CA GLN A 51 9.49 3.08 9.22
C GLN A 51 9.12 2.77 10.67
N SER A 52 8.19 1.84 10.90
CA SER A 52 7.82 1.42 12.26
C SER A 52 8.93 0.64 12.97
N ASN A 53 9.70 -0.17 12.22
CA ASN A 53 10.79 -0.99 12.77
C ASN A 53 12.12 -0.23 12.92
N SER A 54 12.22 0.98 12.35
CA SER A 54 13.40 1.84 12.43
C SER A 54 13.26 2.99 13.44
N LYS A 55 12.18 3.02 14.23
CA LYS A 55 12.17 3.78 15.48
C LYS A 55 12.90 2.96 16.54
N PRO A 56 14.15 3.30 16.94
CA PRO A 56 14.70 2.74 18.15
C PRO A 56 13.77 3.12 19.30
N SER A 57 13.28 2.11 20.04
CA SER A 57 12.62 2.29 21.33
C SER A 57 13.48 3.22 22.17
N LYS A 58 13.14 4.50 22.22
CA LYS A 58 13.69 5.43 23.19
C LYS A 58 12.96 5.21 24.50
N SER A 59 13.76 5.07 25.55
CA SER A 59 13.49 5.28 26.99
C SER A 59 13.06 4.02 27.78
N LEU A 60 13.67 3.67 28.93
CA LEU A 60 14.65 4.34 29.82
C LEU A 60 15.65 3.34 30.44
N PRO A 61 16.90 3.76 30.76
CA PRO A 61 17.68 3.10 31.79
C PRO A 61 17.05 3.38 33.16
N GLN A 62 16.56 2.35 33.84
CA GLN A 62 16.16 2.46 35.24
C GLN A 62 17.42 2.73 36.06
N LYS A 63 17.53 3.96 36.61
CA LYS A 63 18.53 4.26 37.63
C LYS A 63 18.22 3.42 38.87
N LEU A 64 19.19 2.61 39.28
CA LEU A 64 19.23 2.03 40.63
C LEU A 64 19.44 3.16 41.65
N HIS A 65 18.58 3.21 42.67
CA HIS A 65 18.85 3.80 43.99
C HIS A 65 18.07 3.01 45.03
#